data_AF-A0A1D1Y9R0-F1
#
_entry.id   AF-A0A1D1Y9R0-F1
#
_cell.length_a   1.000
_cell.length_b   1.000
_cell.length_c   1.000
_cell.angle_alpha   90.00
_cell.angle_beta   90.00
_cell.angle_gamma   90.00
#
_symmetry.space_group_name_H-M   'P 1'
#
loop_
_entity.id
_entity.type
_entity.pdbx_description
1 polymer ?
#
loop_
_entity_poly.entity_id
_entity_poly.type
_entity_poly.pdbx_seq_one_letter_code
_entity_poly.pdbx_strand_id
1 'polypeptide(L)'
;LQSPWLCELMAFYINLRESKANTMTTPGLFEDCSLTFDGSKPTLSCGLFDSLKLEVDLTCSICLDTLFDPVALTCGHIFCYMCCCSAASVTIVDGLKGADPKLRCPLCRQAGIYGGAVHLDELNILLQQSCHEYWVERLQSERVERIRQVKEHWESQCRAFVDI
;
A
#
# COMPACT_ATOMS: atom_id res chain seq x y z
N LEU A 1 13.16 -10.12 5.69
CA LEU A 1 11.93 -9.66 5.01
C LEU A 1 10.96 -9.22 6.09
N GLN A 2 10.39 -8.03 6.00
CA GLN A 2 9.20 -7.68 6.78
C GLN A 2 8.00 -8.38 6.12
N SER A 3 7.23 -9.14 6.91
CA SER A 3 6.05 -9.83 6.40
C SER A 3 4.93 -8.80 6.19
N PRO A 4 4.36 -8.66 4.98
CA PRO A 4 3.25 -7.74 4.76
C PRO A 4 2.06 -8.02 5.68
N TRP A 5 1.81 -9.29 5.98
CA TRP A 5 0.76 -9.73 6.89
C TRP A 5 0.97 -9.25 8.33
N LEU A 6 2.22 -9.00 8.74
CA LEU A 6 2.50 -8.43 10.05
C LEU A 6 2.09 -6.95 10.10
N CYS A 7 2.40 -6.18 9.05
CA CYS A 7 1.93 -4.80 8.92
C CYS A 7 0.40 -4.75 8.93
N GLU A 8 -0.24 -5.64 8.18
CA GLU A 8 -1.68 -5.76 8.09
C GLU A 8 -2.34 -6.09 9.44
N LEU A 9 -1.77 -7.06 10.15
CA LEU A 9 -2.25 -7.46 11.46
C LEU A 9 -2.10 -6.32 12.48
N MET A 10 -0.96 -5.62 12.47
CA MET A 10 -0.72 -4.48 13.34
C MET A 10 -1.71 -3.34 13.06
N ALA A 11 -1.98 -3.06 11.78
CA ALA A 11 -2.97 -2.06 11.40
C ALA A 11 -4.39 -2.44 11.86
N PHE A 12 -4.79 -3.70 11.66
CA PHE A 12 -6.06 -4.23 12.14
C PHE A 12 -6.23 -4.05 13.66
N TYR A 13 -5.20 -4.36 14.45
CA TYR A 13 -5.25 -4.19 15.91
C TYR A 13 -5.42 -2.72 16.32
N ILE A 14 -4.76 -1.78 15.63
CA ILE A 14 -4.92 -0.35 15.89
C ILE A 14 -6.35 0.10 15.54
N ASN A 15 -6.85 -0.24 14.34
CA ASN A 15 -8.21 0.06 13.91
C ASN A 15 -9.27 -0.52 14.87
N LEU A 16 -9.03 -1.74 15.37
CA LEU A 16 -9.92 -2.40 16.34
C LEU A 16 -9.94 -1.67 17.68
N ARG A 17 -8.78 -1.20 18.18
CA ARG A 17 -8.68 -0.45 19.43
C ARG A 17 -9.44 0.88 19.34
N GLU A 18 -9.30 1.58 18.22
CA GLU A 18 -9.97 2.88 18.01
C GLU A 18 -11.50 2.73 17.87
N SER A 19 -11.97 1.64 17.27
CA SER A 19 -13.40 1.35 17.15
C SER A 19 -14.04 0.82 18.45
N LYS A 20 -13.27 0.16 19.33
CA LYS A 20 -13.77 -0.51 20.55
C LYS A 20 -13.59 0.27 21.85
N ALA A 21 -13.35 1.58 21.82
CA ALA A 21 -13.18 2.41 23.03
C ALA A 21 -14.32 2.32 24.09
N ASN A 22 -15.42 1.58 23.85
CA ASN A 22 -16.46 1.27 24.83
C ASN A 22 -16.70 -0.22 25.21
N THR A 23 -16.09 -1.23 24.58
CA THR A 23 -16.27 -2.65 25.03
C THR A 23 -15.10 -3.57 24.66
N MET A 24 -14.54 -4.25 25.68
CA MET A 24 -13.48 -5.27 25.68
C MET A 24 -12.01 -4.81 25.62
N THR A 25 -11.36 -4.92 26.77
CA THR A 25 -9.90 -5.02 26.95
C THR A 25 -9.49 -6.48 26.76
N THR A 26 -9.06 -6.87 25.57
CA THR A 26 -8.29 -8.11 25.38
C THR A 26 -6.81 -7.76 25.45
N PRO A 27 -6.07 -8.17 26.50
CA PRO A 27 -4.62 -8.01 26.52
C PRO A 27 -4.05 -8.87 25.39
N GLY A 28 -3.43 -8.23 24.41
CA GLY A 28 -3.01 -8.87 23.17
C GLY A 28 -1.57 -8.54 22.82
N LEU A 29 -0.94 -9.41 22.04
CA LEU A 29 0.45 -9.31 21.54
C LEU A 29 0.81 -7.95 20.89
N PHE A 30 -0.18 -7.17 20.48
CA PHE A 30 -0.03 -5.93 19.71
C PHE A 30 -0.59 -4.70 20.45
N GLU A 31 -0.73 -4.77 21.78
CA GLU A 31 -1.23 -3.67 22.60
C GLU A 31 -0.38 -2.40 22.47
N ASP A 32 0.93 -2.57 22.27
CA ASP A 32 1.92 -1.50 22.11
C ASP A 32 2.09 -1.02 20.65
N CYS A 33 1.20 -1.45 19.74
CA CYS A 33 1.26 -0.99 18.36
C CYS A 33 0.76 0.45 18.24
N SER A 34 1.51 1.28 17.50
CA SER A 34 1.15 2.66 17.21
C SER A 34 1.65 3.09 15.84
N LEU A 35 0.94 4.03 15.23
CA LEU A 35 1.36 4.76 14.04
C LEU A 35 1.78 6.16 14.46
N THR A 36 2.99 6.56 14.10
CA THR A 36 3.52 7.91 14.38
C THR A 36 3.95 8.58 13.09
N PHE A 37 4.00 9.92 13.12
CA PHE A 37 4.46 10.74 12.02
C PHE A 37 5.62 11.60 12.52
N ASP A 38 6.83 11.34 12.01
CA ASP A 38 7.97 12.24 12.19
C ASP A 38 8.03 13.19 10.99
N GLY A 39 7.48 14.40 11.18
CA GLY A 39 7.17 15.29 10.06
C GLY A 39 6.14 14.66 9.12
N SER A 40 6.51 14.44 7.86
CA SER A 40 5.68 13.77 6.85
C SER A 40 5.94 12.26 6.73
N LYS A 41 6.80 11.69 7.59
CA LYS A 41 7.20 10.29 7.50
C LYS A 41 6.36 9.39 8.42
N PRO A 42 5.45 8.57 7.88
CA PRO A 42 4.66 7.63 8.66
C PRO A 42 5.51 6.42 9.07
N THR A 43 5.52 6.09 10.37
CA THR A 43 6.21 4.91 10.91
C THR A 43 5.24 4.10 11.75
N LEU A 44 5.06 2.84 11.38
CA LEU A 44 4.30 1.89 12.17
C LEU A 44 5.24 1.14 13.10
N SER A 45 4.96 1.20 14.40
CA SER A 45 5.80 0.61 15.43
C SER A 45 5.01 -0.35 16.32
N CYS A 46 5.68 -1.37 16.86
CA CYS A 46 5.10 -2.23 17.89
C CYS A 46 6.17 -2.79 18.83
N GLY A 47 5.86 -2.82 20.13
CA GLY A 47 6.60 -3.60 21.11
C GLY A 47 6.20 -5.06 21.01
N LEU A 48 7.17 -5.95 20.77
CA LEU A 48 7.00 -7.41 20.87
C LEU A 48 7.56 -7.89 22.22
N PHE A 49 7.32 -9.15 22.57
CA PHE A 49 7.90 -9.77 23.78
C PHE A 49 9.44 -9.61 23.80
N ASP A 50 10.01 -9.46 25.01
CA ASP A 50 11.46 -9.34 25.30
C ASP A 50 12.17 -8.09 24.73
N SER A 51 11.49 -6.93 24.77
CA SER A 51 12.06 -5.61 24.39
C SER A 51 12.41 -5.44 22.90
N LEU A 52 11.93 -6.34 22.03
CA LEU A 52 12.05 -6.19 20.58
C LEU A 52 11.06 -5.14 20.05
N LYS A 53 11.58 -4.03 19.54
CA LYS A 53 10.79 -3.02 18.85
C LYS A 53 10.81 -3.28 17.34
N LEU A 54 9.64 -3.49 16.76
CA LEU A 54 9.47 -3.49 15.30
C LEU A 54 9.13 -2.07 14.85
N GLU A 55 9.80 -1.61 13.80
CA GLU A 55 9.49 -0.36 13.11
C GLU A 55 9.41 -0.62 11.61
N VAL A 56 8.34 -0.14 11.00
CA VAL A 56 8.07 -0.26 9.57
C VAL A 56 7.86 1.15 9.01
N ASP A 57 8.71 1.51 8.06
CA ASP A 57 8.58 2.73 7.28
C ASP A 57 7.42 2.58 6.28
N LEU A 58 6.42 3.46 6.38
CA LEU A 58 5.25 3.45 5.51
C LEU A 58 5.35 4.49 4.38
N THR A 59 6.55 4.90 4.01
CA THR A 59 6.82 5.72 2.82
C THR A 59 7.01 4.84 1.58
N CYS A 60 6.26 5.15 0.52
CA CYS A 60 6.43 4.52 -0.79
C CYS A 60 7.78 4.92 -1.40
N SER A 61 8.64 3.96 -1.71
CA SER A 61 9.98 4.27 -2.24
C SER A 61 9.99 4.74 -3.72
N ILE A 62 8.82 4.84 -4.37
CA ILE A 62 8.70 5.31 -5.77
C ILE A 62 8.29 6.78 -5.78
N CYS A 63 7.19 7.14 -5.11
CA CYS A 63 6.73 8.53 -5.03
C CYS A 63 7.30 9.31 -3.85
N LEU A 64 8.01 8.63 -2.93
CA LEU A 64 8.64 9.20 -1.73
C LEU A 64 7.64 9.88 -0.78
N ASP A 65 6.41 9.39 -0.79
CA ASP A 65 5.29 9.92 -0.02
C ASP A 65 4.63 8.79 0.79
N THR A 66 3.73 9.12 1.70
CA THR A 66 2.95 8.13 2.47
C THR A 66 2.29 7.12 1.52
N LEU A 67 2.36 5.83 1.88
CA LEU A 67 1.69 4.78 1.14
C LEU A 67 0.20 5.11 0.93
N PHE A 68 -0.29 4.95 -0.29
CA PHE A 68 -1.68 5.20 -0.66
C PHE A 68 -2.19 4.03 -1.49
N ASP A 69 -3.32 3.43 -1.10
CA ASP A 69 -3.78 2.14 -1.66
C ASP A 69 -2.62 1.11 -1.64
N PRO A 70 -2.04 0.83 -0.44
CA PRO A 70 -0.82 0.04 -0.29
C PRO A 70 -1.00 -1.37 -0.82
N VAL A 71 -0.01 -1.80 -1.60
CA VAL A 71 0.07 -3.15 -2.15
C VAL A 71 1.43 -3.74 -1.83
N ALA A 72 1.42 -4.96 -1.29
CA ALA A 72 2.60 -5.75 -1.06
C ALA A 72 2.88 -6.67 -2.25
N LEU A 73 4.09 -6.60 -2.79
CA LEU A 73 4.59 -7.55 -3.79
C LEU A 73 4.90 -8.89 -3.11
N THR A 74 4.98 -9.98 -3.87
CA THR A 74 5.29 -11.31 -3.30
C THR A 74 6.67 -11.40 -2.63
N CYS A 75 7.58 -10.46 -2.92
CA CYS A 75 8.85 -10.31 -2.21
C CYS A 75 8.74 -9.53 -0.89
N GLY A 76 7.55 -9.12 -0.46
CA GLY A 76 7.26 -8.44 0.80
C GLY A 76 7.41 -6.91 0.79
N HIS A 77 7.89 -6.30 -0.29
CA HIS A 77 8.00 -4.84 -0.38
C HIS A 77 6.65 -4.21 -0.71
N ILE A 78 6.36 -3.08 -0.05
CA ILE A 78 5.07 -2.39 -0.11
C ILE A 78 5.24 -1.07 -0.86
N PHE A 79 4.30 -0.76 -1.77
CA PHE A 79 4.25 0.48 -2.53
C PHE A 79 2.79 0.91 -2.71
N CYS A 80 2.55 2.12 -3.20
CA CYS A 80 1.22 2.52 -3.67
C CYS A 80 0.81 1.70 -4.89
N TYR A 81 -0.47 1.34 -5.02
CA TYR A 81 -0.98 0.58 -6.17
C TYR A 81 -0.59 1.19 -7.53
N MET A 82 -0.82 2.50 -7.72
CA MET A 82 -0.48 3.17 -8.98
C MET A 82 1.03 3.19 -9.25
N CYS A 83 1.85 3.28 -8.21
CA CYS A 83 3.30 3.22 -8.32
C CYS A 83 3.75 1.82 -8.76
N CYS A 84 3.14 0.76 -8.20
CA CYS A 84 3.34 -0.61 -8.65
C CYS A 84 2.93 -0.80 -10.12
N CYS A 85 1.78 -0.29 -10.55
CA CYS A 85 1.33 -0.39 -11.94
C CYS A 85 2.34 0.24 -12.90
N SER A 86 2.79 1.46 -12.58
CA SER A 86 3.82 2.16 -13.35
C SER A 86 5.14 1.37 -13.42
N ALA A 87 5.65 0.90 -12.28
CA ALA A 87 6.88 0.10 -12.22
C ALA A 87 6.75 -1.24 -12.95
N ALA A 88 5.55 -1.82 -12.97
CA ALA A 88 5.20 -3.03 -13.69
C ALA A 88 4.86 -2.78 -15.18
N SER A 89 4.94 -1.53 -15.66
CA SER A 89 4.60 -1.15 -17.04
C SER A 89 3.21 -1.66 -17.48
N VAL A 90 2.25 -1.63 -16.55
CA VAL A 90 0.84 -1.99 -16.80
C VAL A 90 -0.06 -0.81 -16.47
N THR A 91 -1.21 -0.74 -17.15
CA THR A 91 -2.24 0.23 -16.75
C THR A 91 -2.96 -0.26 -15.50
N ILE A 92 -3.65 0.66 -14.80
CA ILE A 92 -4.53 0.27 -13.70
C ILE A 92 -5.72 -0.60 -14.14
N VAL A 93 -6.05 -0.61 -15.44
CA VAL A 93 -7.11 -1.44 -16.03
C VAL A 93 -6.64 -2.88 -16.17
N ASP A 94 -5.42 -3.08 -16.68
CA ASP A 94 -4.81 -4.42 -16.78
C ASP A 94 -4.50 -4.99 -15.39
N GLY A 95 -4.09 -4.10 -14.47
CA GLY A 95 -3.69 -4.44 -13.12
C GLY A 95 -2.37 -5.22 -13.06
N LEU A 96 -1.91 -5.48 -11.84
CA LEU A 96 -0.59 -6.10 -11.60
C LEU A 96 -0.49 -7.56 -12.07
N LYS A 97 -1.62 -8.23 -12.29
CA LYS A 97 -1.67 -9.58 -12.86
C LYS A 97 -1.25 -9.62 -14.33
N GLY A 98 -1.37 -8.50 -15.05
CA GLY A 98 -0.94 -8.37 -16.44
C GLY A 98 0.57 -8.09 -16.61
N ALA A 99 1.32 -7.97 -15.51
CA ALA A 99 2.74 -7.61 -15.57
C ALA A 99 3.60 -8.71 -16.19
N ASP A 100 4.59 -8.33 -17.01
CA ASP A 100 5.58 -9.27 -17.55
C ASP A 100 6.36 -9.91 -16.37
N PRO A 101 6.42 -11.26 -16.27
CA PRO A 101 7.18 -11.97 -15.23
C PRO A 101 8.66 -11.60 -15.15
N LYS A 102 9.23 -10.99 -16.19
CA LYS A 102 10.63 -10.50 -16.21
C LYS A 102 10.83 -9.22 -15.40
N LEU A 103 9.77 -8.47 -15.12
CA LEU A 103 9.88 -7.25 -14.34
C LEU A 103 10.21 -7.53 -12.89
N ARG A 104 10.90 -6.56 -12.29
CA ARG A 104 11.61 -6.72 -11.03
C ARG A 104 11.14 -5.71 -10.00
N CYS A 105 11.09 -6.12 -8.73
CA CYS A 105 10.87 -5.19 -7.62
C CYS A 105 11.90 -4.05 -7.65
N PRO A 106 11.48 -2.78 -7.52
CA PRO A 106 12.41 -1.64 -7.47
C PRO A 106 13.41 -1.68 -6.30
N LEU A 107 13.04 -2.35 -5.20
CA LEU A 107 13.86 -2.44 -3.99
C LEU A 107 14.81 -3.64 -4.00
N CYS A 108 14.31 -4.87 -4.16
CA CYS A 108 15.15 -6.08 -4.08
C CYS A 108 15.51 -6.70 -5.42
N ARG A 109 15.01 -6.18 -6.54
CA ARG A 109 15.27 -6.67 -7.91
C ARG A 109 14.84 -8.13 -8.19
N GLN A 110 14.07 -8.73 -7.29
CA GLN A 110 13.44 -10.05 -7.51
C GLN A 110 12.43 -9.94 -8.65
N ALA A 111 12.48 -10.89 -9.60
CA ALA A 111 11.61 -10.93 -10.78
C ALA A 111 10.30 -11.70 -10.50
N GLY A 112 9.28 -11.45 -11.31
CA GLY A 112 8.03 -12.21 -11.28
C GLY A 112 7.15 -11.94 -10.07
N ILE A 113 7.35 -10.79 -9.42
CA ILE A 113 6.77 -10.53 -8.09
C ILE A 113 5.40 -9.83 -8.10
N TYR A 114 4.98 -9.28 -9.24
CA TYR A 114 3.80 -8.41 -9.37
C TYR A 114 2.49 -9.20 -9.45
N GLY A 115 2.46 -10.34 -10.14
CA GLY A 115 1.22 -11.07 -10.41
C GLY A 115 0.53 -11.64 -9.16
N GLY A 116 1.28 -11.82 -8.06
CA GLY A 116 0.76 -12.27 -6.76
C GLY A 116 0.69 -11.15 -5.72
N ALA A 117 0.71 -9.89 -6.15
CA ALA A 117 0.63 -8.77 -5.22
C ALA A 117 -0.73 -8.72 -4.50
N VAL A 118 -0.72 -8.26 -3.24
CA VAL A 118 -1.90 -8.22 -2.37
C VAL A 118 -2.13 -6.81 -1.84
N HIS A 119 -3.38 -6.36 -1.82
CA HIS A 119 -3.76 -5.10 -1.17
C HIS A 119 -3.70 -5.27 0.35
N LEU A 120 -3.28 -4.21 1.02
CA LEU A 120 -3.19 -4.10 2.48
C LEU A 120 -4.31 -3.18 2.98
N ASP A 121 -5.52 -3.72 3.05
CA ASP A 121 -6.76 -2.98 3.31
C ASP A 121 -6.80 -2.37 4.71
N GLU A 122 -6.36 -3.09 5.74
CA GLU A 122 -6.34 -2.59 7.12
C GLU A 122 -5.30 -1.49 7.30
N LEU A 123 -4.15 -1.64 6.64
CA LEU A 123 -3.15 -0.59 6.58
C LEU A 123 -3.67 0.65 5.84
N ASN A 124 -4.42 0.46 4.76
CA ASN A 124 -5.04 1.54 4.01
C ASN A 124 -6.05 2.32 4.86
N ILE A 125 -6.91 1.60 5.60
CA ILE A 125 -7.88 2.20 6.54
C ILE A 125 -7.16 2.99 7.62
N LEU A 126 -6.13 2.42 8.23
CA LEU A 126 -5.36 3.06 9.28
C LEU A 126 -4.72 4.37 8.79
N LEU A 127 -4.07 4.34 7.62
CA LEU A 127 -3.46 5.53 7.02
C LEU A 127 -4.51 6.60 6.70
N GLN A 128 -5.65 6.21 6.14
CA GLN A 128 -6.77 7.12 5.86
C GLN A 128 -7.28 7.85 7.11
N GLN A 129 -7.36 7.14 8.24
CA GLN A 129 -7.84 7.71 9.50
C GLN A 129 -6.78 8.59 10.18
N SER A 130 -5.51 8.27 10.00
CA SER A 130 -4.41 8.90 10.74
C SER A 130 -3.87 10.19 10.09
N CYS A 131 -4.02 10.38 8.77
CA CYS A 131 -3.58 11.58 8.07
C CYS A 131 -4.65 12.17 7.13
N HIS A 132 -5.81 12.50 7.69
CA HIS A 132 -7.02 12.84 6.92
C HIS A 132 -6.86 13.95 5.85
N GLU A 133 -6.24 15.09 6.19
CA GLU A 133 -6.11 16.23 5.26
C GLU A 133 -5.28 15.85 4.03
N TYR A 134 -4.06 15.33 4.24
CA TYR A 134 -3.22 14.78 3.18
C TYR A 134 -3.94 13.69 2.37
N TRP A 135 -4.66 12.79 3.05
CA TRP A 135 -5.36 11.68 2.40
C TRP A 135 -6.45 12.16 1.45
N VAL A 136 -7.22 13.19 1.84
CA VAL A 136 -8.27 13.78 0.99
C VAL A 136 -7.66 14.41 -0.26
N GLU A 137 -6.58 15.16 -0.12
CA GLU A 137 -5.86 15.76 -1.26
C GLU A 137 -5.31 14.68 -2.21
N ARG A 138 -4.66 13.66 -1.63
CA ARG A 138 -4.08 12.54 -2.38
C ARG A 138 -5.15 11.75 -3.13
N LEU A 139 -6.30 11.50 -2.50
CA LEU A 139 -7.43 10.82 -3.12
C LEU A 139 -8.00 11.59 -4.32
N GLN A 140 -8.11 12.91 -4.22
CA GLN A 140 -8.57 13.74 -5.34
C GLN A 140 -7.57 13.69 -6.51
N SER A 141 -6.28 13.82 -6.22
CA SER A 141 -5.21 13.75 -7.23
C SER A 141 -5.19 12.38 -7.93
N GLU A 142 -5.19 11.27 -7.18
CA GLU A 142 -5.20 9.93 -7.76
C GLU A 142 -6.49 9.63 -8.53
N ARG A 143 -7.64 10.16 -8.11
CA ARG A 143 -8.89 9.97 -8.85
C ARG A 143 -8.81 10.59 -10.25
N VAL A 144 -8.27 11.80 -10.37
CA VAL A 144 -8.07 12.47 -11.67
C VAL A 144 -7.14 11.65 -12.54
N GLU A 145 -6.02 11.19 -11.96
CA GLU A 145 -5.02 10.40 -12.68
C GLU A 145 -5.54 9.02 -13.11
N ARG A 146 -6.31 8.34 -12.26
CA ARG A 146 -6.95 7.05 -12.60
C ARG A 146 -7.93 7.20 -13.76
N ILE A 147 -8.76 8.24 -13.75
CA ILE A 147 -9.69 8.53 -14.86
C ILE A 147 -8.91 8.79 -16.15
N ARG A 148 -7.81 9.56 -16.08
CA ARG A 148 -6.94 9.83 -17.23
C ARG A 148 -6.38 8.53 -17.82
N GLN A 149 -5.82 7.65 -16.98
CA GLN A 149 -5.25 6.38 -17.43
C GLN A 149 -6.27 5.43 -18.04
N VAL A 150 -7.49 5.34 -17.46
CA VAL A 150 -8.58 4.54 -18.02
C VAL A 150 -8.98 5.05 -19.40
N LYS A 151 -9.09 6.37 -19.55
CA LYS A 151 -9.41 7.00 -20.84
C LYS A 151 -8.35 6.68 -21.89
N GLU A 152 -7.07 6.88 -21.56
CA GLU A 152 -5.95 6.62 -22.47
C GLU A 152 -5.84 5.15 -22.87
N HIS A 153 -6.07 4.23 -21.92
CA HIS A 153 -6.11 2.79 -22.17
C HIS A 153 -7.15 2.46 -23.25
N TRP A 154 -8.39 2.92 -23.08
CA TRP A 154 -9.46 2.63 -24.04
C TRP A 154 -9.28 3.34 -25.37
N GLU A 155 -8.77 4.57 -25.39
CA GLU A 155 -8.42 5.24 -26.64
C GLU A 155 -7.33 4.50 -27.42
N SER A 156 -6.33 3.96 -26.73
CA SER A 156 -5.29 3.14 -27.35
C SER A 156 -5.83 1.83 -27.92
N GLN A 157 -6.73 1.16 -27.19
CA GLN A 157 -7.42 -0.03 -27.66
C GLN A 157 -8.27 0.26 -28.90
N CYS A 158 -9.03 1.36 -28.89
CA CYS A 158 -9.84 1.78 -30.04
C CYS A 158 -8.97 2.07 -31.27
N ARG A 159 -7.86 2.79 -31.12
CA ARG A 159 -6.92 3.03 -32.25
C ARG A 159 -6.36 1.73 -32.81
N ALA A 160 -5.89 0.84 -31.95
CA ALA A 160 -5.38 -0.46 -32.37
C ALA A 160 -6.41 -1.32 -33.12
N PHE A 161 -7.70 -1.12 -32.85
CA PHE A 161 -8.80 -1.80 -33.54
C PHE A 161 -9.14 -1.15 -34.90
N VAL A 162 -9.00 0.17 -35.04
CA VAL A 162 -9.35 0.93 -36.26
C VAL A 162 -8.21 0.95 -37.28
N ASP A 163 -6.97 0.76 -36.86
CA ASP A 163 -5.79 0.67 -37.74
C ASP A 163 -5.63 -0.72 -38.43
N ILE A 164 -6.70 -1.52 -38.47
CA ILE A 164 -6.84 -2.82 -39.18
C ILE A 164 -7.86 -2.67 -40.31
#